data_AF-A0A535LPV1-F1
#
_entry.id   AF-A0A535LPV1-F1
#
_cell.length_a   1.000
_cell.length_b   1.000
_cell.length_c   1.000
_cell.angle_alpha   90.00
_cell.angle_beta   90.00
_cell.angle_gamma   90.00
#
_symmetry.space_group_name_H-M   'P 1'
#
loop_
_entity.id
_entity.type
_entity.pdbx_description
1 polymer ?
#
loop_
_entity_poly.entity_id
_entity_poly.type
_entity_poly.pdbx_seq_one_letter_code
_entity_poly.pdbx_strand_id
1 'polypeptide(L)'
;MRRPRLTTRCCQRASLLPACVSIFVHPDDPRYRHLIGKTARIDSGAFSGSPELAVPILADELADPSRGSGAVMCCTFGDSTDVRWWHTHHLPLRAAIGRDGHMTDLAGSYAGLPVQQARRRILTYLEETGQIISEETIEHDVGTHERCGTPIEYLHTRQWFIRVLDQKERLLEAGRKIRWHPEHMRIRYEHWVEHLQWDWCISRQRYFGVPFPAWICRACGETMLASLEQLPVDPQTTQPLVACACGSTDFEPEPDVMDTWATSSCTPMIIGRWIDDPAWFAQHFPASLRPQAHDIIRTWAFYTIVKSLYHTNDIPWREVMISGHGLSADRRKLSKSKEHNEVGPMEIMEKESADALRYWATTGRTGADSPLSPENIATGRRLVTKLWNASRFAESRLARFTNGAHPAVLLPTDRWLLSRLARTIAGATAELDRYEYTAARAEIDRFFWSDLCDNYLELAKARLYSEAG
;
A
#
# COMPACT_ATOMS: atom_id res chain seq x y z
N MET A 1 18.27 -52.50 20.28
CA MET A 1 16.89 -51.95 20.17
C MET A 1 16.94 -50.72 19.27
N ARG A 2 16.19 -50.69 18.15
CA ARG A 2 16.07 -49.47 17.33
C ARG A 2 15.26 -48.45 18.12
N ARG A 3 15.81 -47.26 18.37
CA ARG A 3 15.07 -46.16 19.00
C ARG A 3 13.87 -45.78 18.11
N PRO A 4 12.71 -45.43 18.67
CA PRO A 4 11.57 -44.97 17.88
C PRO A 4 11.96 -43.74 17.06
N ARG A 5 11.61 -43.73 15.77
CA ARG A 5 11.88 -42.62 14.84
C ARG A 5 10.64 -41.74 14.75
N LEU A 6 10.82 -40.42 14.89
CA LEU A 6 9.80 -39.42 14.62
C LEU A 6 10.04 -38.85 13.22
N THR A 7 9.04 -38.96 12.35
CA THR A 7 9.06 -38.27 11.06
C THR A 7 8.51 -36.87 11.23
N THR A 8 9.24 -35.88 10.73
CA THR A 8 8.79 -34.49 10.66
C THR A 8 8.92 -34.00 9.23
N ARG A 9 8.08 -33.04 8.86
CA ARG A 9 8.19 -32.41 7.55
C ARG A 9 9.30 -31.37 7.58
N CYS A 10 10.38 -31.64 6.84
CA CYS A 10 11.34 -30.60 6.46
C CYS A 10 10.83 -29.92 5.18
N CYS A 11 9.91 -28.96 5.31
CA CYS A 11 9.45 -28.21 4.14
C CYS A 11 10.56 -27.26 3.65
N GLN A 12 10.81 -27.25 2.33
CA GLN A 12 11.53 -26.29 1.42
C GLN A 12 12.71 -25.41 1.91
N ARG A 13 12.87 -25.15 3.20
CA ARG A 13 13.91 -24.34 3.83
C ARG A 13 14.81 -25.25 4.68
N ALA A 14 15.32 -26.34 4.10
CA ALA A 14 16.27 -27.24 4.78
C ALA A 14 17.51 -26.50 5.31
N SER A 15 17.84 -25.35 4.72
CA SER A 15 18.84 -24.40 5.24
C SER A 15 18.58 -23.93 6.68
N LEU A 16 17.37 -24.05 7.21
CA LEU A 16 17.01 -23.65 8.57
C LEU A 16 17.04 -24.78 9.60
N LEU A 17 17.32 -26.02 9.21
CA LEU A 17 17.57 -27.10 10.18
C LEU A 17 18.60 -26.76 11.27
N PRO A 18 19.68 -25.99 11.00
CA PRO A 18 20.60 -25.57 12.05
C PRO A 18 19.96 -24.65 13.10
N ALA A 19 18.81 -24.05 12.80
CA ALA A 19 18.04 -23.18 13.70
C ALA A 19 16.87 -23.90 14.37
N CYS A 20 16.73 -25.23 14.22
CA CYS A 20 15.66 -25.99 14.86
C CYS A 20 15.78 -25.90 16.40
N VAL A 21 14.67 -25.56 17.05
CA VAL A 21 14.61 -25.34 18.52
C VAL A 21 13.52 -26.17 19.19
N SER A 22 12.56 -26.69 18.42
CA SER A 22 11.47 -27.52 18.93
C SER A 22 10.83 -28.31 17.78
N ILE A 23 10.09 -29.36 18.11
CA ILE A 23 9.11 -30.00 17.21
C ILE A 23 7.73 -29.85 17.82
N PHE A 24 6.78 -29.27 17.08
CA PHE A 24 5.40 -29.17 17.51
C PHE A 24 4.53 -30.28 16.92
N VAL A 25 3.60 -30.76 17.73
CA VAL A 25 2.53 -31.69 17.36
C VAL A 25 1.21 -31.18 17.92
N HIS A 26 0.09 -31.54 17.30
CA HIS A 26 -1.21 -31.17 17.85
C HIS A 26 -1.44 -31.90 19.19
N PRO A 27 -2.00 -31.24 20.22
CA PRO A 27 -2.28 -31.89 21.51
C PRO A 27 -3.19 -33.12 21.39
N ASP A 28 -4.14 -33.06 20.45
CA ASP A 28 -5.12 -34.13 20.20
C ASP A 28 -4.70 -35.16 19.15
N ASP A 29 -3.50 -35.07 18.56
CA ASP A 29 -3.06 -36.07 17.58
C ASP A 29 -2.65 -37.38 18.28
N PRO A 30 -3.42 -38.48 18.13
CA PRO A 30 -3.16 -39.73 18.84
C PRO A 30 -1.82 -40.35 18.44
N ARG A 31 -1.28 -40.02 17.25
CA ARG A 31 -0.01 -40.55 16.75
C ARG A 31 1.18 -40.06 17.57
N TYR A 32 1.13 -38.83 18.08
CA TYR A 32 2.27 -38.18 18.73
C TYR A 32 2.03 -37.72 20.16
N ARG A 33 0.80 -37.82 20.68
CA ARG A 33 0.46 -37.42 22.06
C ARG A 33 1.39 -38.02 23.12
N HIS A 34 1.85 -39.26 22.91
CA HIS A 34 2.78 -39.96 23.80
C HIS A 34 4.24 -39.48 23.72
N LEU A 35 4.56 -38.55 22.81
CA LEU A 35 5.87 -37.94 22.61
C LEU A 35 5.98 -36.52 23.17
N ILE A 36 4.86 -35.89 23.50
CA ILE A 36 4.84 -34.53 24.09
C ILE A 36 5.67 -34.52 25.38
N GLY A 37 6.56 -33.53 25.52
CA GLY A 37 7.50 -33.38 26.63
C GLY A 37 8.77 -34.21 26.52
N LYS A 38 8.89 -35.10 25.51
CA LYS A 38 10.14 -35.83 25.23
C LYS A 38 11.10 -34.99 24.38
N THR A 39 12.31 -35.49 24.22
CA THR A 39 13.36 -34.86 23.41
C THR A 39 13.59 -35.65 22.12
N ALA A 40 13.47 -34.99 20.98
CA ALA A 40 13.90 -35.51 19.69
C ALA A 40 15.40 -35.22 19.49
N ARG A 41 16.08 -36.16 18.81
CA ARG A 41 17.51 -36.09 18.50
C ARG A 41 17.67 -36.12 16.98
N ILE A 42 18.28 -35.09 16.42
CA ILE A 42 18.48 -34.90 14.98
C ILE A 42 19.98 -35.07 14.71
N ASP A 43 20.34 -35.96 13.80
CA ASP A 43 21.73 -36.11 13.37
C ASP A 43 22.11 -34.91 12.48
N SER A 44 23.00 -34.08 13.00
CA SER A 44 23.24 -32.71 12.53
C SER A 44 24.72 -32.41 12.32
N GLY A 45 25.58 -33.44 12.30
CA GLY A 45 27.02 -33.28 12.31
C GLY A 45 27.60 -32.48 11.13
N ALA A 46 26.92 -32.48 9.98
CA ALA A 46 27.38 -31.71 8.82
C ALA A 46 26.86 -30.26 8.78
N PHE A 47 25.69 -30.00 9.38
CA PHE A 47 24.99 -28.72 9.27
C PHE A 47 24.78 -28.01 10.59
N SER A 48 25.46 -28.45 11.65
CA SER A 48 25.45 -27.73 12.91
C SER A 48 26.81 -27.85 13.60
N GLY A 49 27.08 -26.96 14.57
CA GLY A 49 28.27 -27.05 15.41
C GLY A 49 28.29 -28.24 16.39
N SER A 50 27.34 -29.18 16.29
CA SER A 50 27.23 -30.35 17.16
C SER A 50 26.86 -31.60 16.37
N PRO A 51 27.37 -32.79 16.76
CA PRO A 51 27.05 -34.04 16.05
C PRO A 51 25.56 -34.39 16.11
N GLU A 52 24.88 -33.95 17.17
CA GLU A 52 23.45 -34.19 17.34
C GLU A 52 22.79 -32.95 17.93
N LEU A 53 21.64 -32.58 17.37
CA LEU A 53 20.80 -31.51 17.85
C LEU A 53 19.62 -32.10 18.64
N ALA A 54 19.55 -31.78 19.93
CA ALA A 54 18.48 -32.22 20.82
C ALA A 54 17.43 -31.11 20.99
N VAL A 55 16.18 -31.38 20.61
CA VAL A 55 15.06 -30.42 20.68
C VAL A 55 13.85 -31.02 21.41
N PRO A 56 13.13 -30.24 22.23
CA PRO A 56 11.90 -30.71 22.86
C PRO A 56 10.79 -30.95 21.83
N ILE A 57 9.87 -31.86 22.16
CA ILE A 57 8.62 -32.06 21.45
C ILE A 57 7.52 -31.38 22.26
N LEU A 58 6.92 -30.33 21.72
CA LEU A 58 5.90 -29.51 22.37
C LEU A 58 4.55 -29.67 21.70
N ALA A 59 3.49 -29.30 22.42
CA ALA A 59 2.13 -29.32 21.89
C ALA A 59 1.64 -27.91 21.58
N ASP A 60 1.05 -27.71 20.41
CA ASP A 60 0.41 -26.45 20.03
C ASP A 60 -0.69 -26.71 18.99
N GLU A 61 -1.82 -26.01 19.11
CA GLU A 61 -2.98 -26.19 18.23
C GLU A 61 -2.72 -25.75 16.78
N LEU A 62 -1.71 -24.91 16.54
CA LEU A 62 -1.32 -24.50 15.18
C LEU A 62 -0.61 -25.61 14.39
N ALA A 63 -0.17 -26.69 15.05
CA ALA A 63 0.38 -27.85 14.38
C ALA A 63 -0.78 -28.66 13.76
N ASP A 64 -0.99 -28.52 12.45
CA ASP A 64 -2.07 -29.21 11.73
C ASP A 64 -1.78 -30.73 11.55
N PRO A 65 -2.58 -31.63 12.17
CA PRO A 65 -2.40 -33.08 12.04
C PRO A 65 -2.54 -33.59 10.59
N SER A 66 -3.33 -32.89 9.77
CA SER A 66 -3.62 -33.31 8.39
C SER A 66 -2.48 -32.98 7.42
N ARG A 67 -1.54 -32.11 7.81
CA ARG A 67 -0.49 -31.59 6.93
C ARG A 67 0.82 -32.38 7.09
N GLY A 68 1.25 -33.03 6.01
CA GLY A 68 2.49 -33.81 6.00
C GLY A 68 2.44 -34.93 7.04
N SER A 69 3.45 -34.99 7.93
CA SER A 69 3.46 -35.96 9.02
C SER A 69 2.52 -35.61 10.18
N GLY A 70 2.07 -34.35 10.33
CA GLY A 70 1.38 -33.86 11.54
C GLY A 70 2.31 -33.40 12.67
N ALA A 71 3.61 -33.69 12.56
CA ALA A 71 4.68 -33.06 13.32
C ALA A 71 5.42 -32.02 12.45
N VAL A 72 5.78 -30.88 13.04
CA VAL A 72 6.43 -29.75 12.36
C VAL A 72 7.61 -29.24 13.18
N MET A 73 8.75 -29.00 12.52
CA MET A 73 9.91 -28.38 13.17
C MET A 73 9.69 -26.88 13.30
N CYS A 74 10.06 -26.32 14.46
CA CYS A 74 10.15 -24.89 14.66
C CYS A 74 11.60 -24.44 14.55
N CYS A 75 11.90 -23.62 13.55
CA CYS A 75 13.25 -23.16 13.24
C CYS A 75 13.40 -21.64 13.40
N THR A 76 12.90 -21.09 14.52
CA THR A 76 12.95 -19.69 15.01
C THR A 76 12.46 -18.58 14.04
N PHE A 77 12.83 -18.61 12.76
CA PHE A 77 12.50 -17.66 11.68
C PHE A 77 12.15 -18.37 10.36
N GLY A 78 11.58 -19.57 10.43
CA GLY A 78 11.10 -20.32 9.26
C GLY A 78 9.91 -19.67 8.58
N ASP A 79 8.97 -19.17 9.37
CA ASP A 79 7.82 -18.41 8.93
C ASP A 79 7.24 -17.60 10.12
N SER A 80 6.06 -17.00 9.91
CA SER A 80 5.35 -16.26 10.96
C SER A 80 4.86 -17.14 12.11
N THR A 81 4.58 -18.43 11.85
CA THR A 81 4.18 -19.41 12.88
C THR A 81 5.36 -19.71 13.80
N ASP A 82 6.54 -19.90 13.23
CA ASP A 82 7.78 -20.09 13.98
C ASP A 82 8.09 -18.90 14.88
N VAL A 83 7.93 -17.67 14.37
CA VAL A 83 8.11 -16.46 15.18
C VAL A 83 7.11 -16.42 16.34
N ARG A 84 5.85 -16.77 16.10
CA ARG A 84 4.81 -16.85 17.13
C ARG A 84 5.15 -17.91 18.18
N TRP A 85 5.56 -19.10 17.78
CA TRP A 85 5.91 -20.18 18.70
C TRP A 85 7.17 -19.85 19.50
N TRP A 86 8.18 -19.28 18.86
CA TRP A 86 9.40 -18.81 19.54
C TRP A 86 9.06 -17.86 20.68
N HIS A 87 8.21 -16.87 20.42
CA HIS A 87 7.77 -15.91 21.43
C HIS A 87 6.87 -16.56 22.50
N THR A 88 5.84 -17.31 22.09
CA THR A 88 4.82 -17.85 23.01
C THR A 88 5.38 -18.93 23.94
N HIS A 89 6.22 -19.81 23.41
CA HIS A 89 6.82 -20.93 24.15
C HIS A 89 8.21 -20.60 24.70
N HIS A 90 8.65 -19.33 24.62
CA HIS A 90 9.94 -18.85 25.15
C HIS A 90 11.13 -19.69 24.65
N LEU A 91 11.13 -20.03 23.36
CA LEU A 91 12.15 -20.90 22.79
C LEU A 91 13.49 -20.15 22.63
N PRO A 92 14.62 -20.87 22.61
CA PRO A 92 15.93 -20.27 22.35
C PRO A 92 15.96 -19.54 20.99
N LEU A 93 16.62 -18.38 20.94
CA LEU A 93 16.83 -17.65 19.69
C LEU A 93 17.99 -18.28 18.90
N ARG A 94 17.71 -18.92 17.76
CA ARG A 94 18.74 -19.47 16.85
C ARG A 94 18.58 -18.90 15.44
N ALA A 95 19.51 -18.03 15.02
CA ALA A 95 19.50 -17.42 13.69
C ALA A 95 20.53 -18.07 12.77
N ALA A 96 20.10 -19.03 11.94
CA ALA A 96 20.99 -19.75 11.02
C ALA A 96 21.39 -18.95 9.77
N ILE A 97 20.66 -17.88 9.43
CA ILE A 97 20.88 -17.04 8.25
C ILE A 97 21.22 -15.63 8.69
N GLY A 98 22.30 -15.06 8.15
CA GLY A 98 22.77 -13.70 8.39
C GLY A 98 22.07 -12.66 7.51
N ARG A 99 22.36 -11.38 7.76
CA ARG A 99 21.79 -10.24 7.01
C ARG A 99 22.21 -10.19 5.54
N ASP A 100 23.32 -10.83 5.22
CA ASP A 100 23.91 -10.93 3.89
C ASP A 100 23.39 -12.15 3.09
N GLY A 101 22.43 -12.90 3.64
CA GLY A 101 21.90 -14.12 3.00
C GLY A 101 22.87 -15.29 3.00
N HIS A 102 23.86 -15.29 3.89
CA HIS A 102 24.78 -16.40 4.11
C HIS A 102 24.49 -17.11 5.44
N MET A 103 24.93 -18.36 5.55
CA MET A 103 24.77 -19.14 6.77
C MET A 103 25.67 -18.61 7.89
N THR A 104 25.15 -18.56 9.12
CA THR A 104 25.93 -18.21 10.32
C THR A 104 26.74 -19.39 10.83
N ASP A 105 27.55 -19.17 11.87
CA ASP A 105 28.34 -20.22 12.55
C ASP A 105 27.48 -21.38 13.08
N LEU A 106 26.18 -21.15 13.29
CA LEU A 106 25.24 -22.21 13.67
C LEU A 106 25.17 -23.35 12.66
N ALA A 107 25.50 -23.10 11.39
CA ALA A 107 25.48 -24.10 10.32
C ALA A 107 26.71 -25.01 10.28
N GLY A 108 27.63 -24.90 11.26
CA GLY A 108 28.83 -25.74 11.34
C GLY A 108 29.69 -25.63 10.08
N SER A 109 29.97 -26.76 9.43
CA SER A 109 30.78 -26.84 8.21
C SER A 109 30.21 -26.06 7.02
N TYR A 110 28.95 -25.61 7.11
CA TYR A 110 28.29 -24.82 6.07
C TYR A 110 28.22 -23.32 6.38
N ALA A 111 28.84 -22.85 7.47
CA ALA A 111 28.97 -21.44 7.79
C ALA A 111 29.60 -20.65 6.62
N GLY A 112 29.12 -19.43 6.39
CA GLY A 112 29.57 -18.56 5.30
C GLY A 112 29.12 -18.95 3.89
N LEU A 113 28.41 -20.07 3.71
CA LEU A 113 27.85 -20.43 2.40
C LEU A 113 26.58 -19.61 2.10
N PRO A 114 26.32 -19.25 0.83
CA PRO A 114 25.03 -18.73 0.40
C PRO A 114 23.91 -19.72 0.74
N VAL A 115 22.75 -19.23 1.21
CA VAL A 115 21.62 -20.05 1.68
C VAL A 115 21.21 -21.16 0.70
N GLN A 116 21.16 -20.87 -0.61
CA GLN A 116 20.78 -21.86 -1.62
C GLN A 116 21.83 -22.96 -1.79
N GLN A 117 23.11 -22.64 -1.63
CA GLN A 117 24.19 -23.62 -1.69
C GLN A 117 24.19 -24.49 -0.43
N ALA A 118 24.01 -23.89 0.75
CA ALA A 118 23.88 -24.60 2.01
C ALA A 118 22.68 -25.56 1.98
N ARG A 119 21.52 -25.11 1.49
CA ARG A 119 20.33 -25.96 1.32
C ARG A 119 20.63 -27.22 0.52
N ARG A 120 21.30 -27.11 -0.64
CA ARG A 120 21.66 -28.27 -1.46
C ARG A 120 22.56 -29.24 -0.70
N ARG A 121 23.60 -28.74 -0.01
CA ARG A 121 24.52 -29.59 0.76
C ARG A 121 23.84 -30.30 1.93
N ILE A 122 22.93 -29.59 2.62
CA ILE A 122 22.14 -30.17 3.70
C ILE A 122 21.27 -31.31 3.18
N LEU A 123 20.60 -31.14 2.03
CA LEU A 123 19.79 -32.20 1.42
C LEU A 123 20.67 -33.42 1.07
N THR A 124 21.81 -33.22 0.40
CA THR A 124 22.75 -34.31 0.10
C THR A 124 23.19 -35.07 1.35
N TYR A 125 23.52 -34.36 2.43
CA TYR A 125 23.89 -35.01 3.70
C TYR A 125 22.73 -35.83 4.30
N LEU A 126 21.49 -35.31 4.24
CA LEU A 126 20.31 -36.03 4.72
C LEU A 126 20.00 -37.28 3.87
N GLU A 127 20.28 -37.24 2.57
CA GLU A 127 20.20 -38.40 1.67
C GLU A 127 21.26 -39.45 2.05
N GLU A 128 22.53 -39.04 2.15
CA GLU A 128 23.68 -39.89 2.48
C GLU A 128 23.53 -40.57 3.86
N THR A 129 22.92 -39.87 4.82
CA THR A 129 22.65 -40.40 6.17
C THR A 129 21.34 -41.16 6.29
N GLY A 130 20.57 -41.29 5.20
CA GLY A 130 19.30 -42.02 5.17
C GLY A 130 18.22 -41.40 6.08
N GLN A 131 18.24 -40.07 6.24
CA GLN A 131 17.28 -39.31 7.04
C GLN A 131 16.06 -38.85 6.24
N ILE A 132 16.11 -38.90 4.90
CA ILE A 132 14.97 -38.61 4.02
C ILE A 132 14.13 -39.87 3.82
N ILE A 133 12.83 -39.76 4.13
CA ILE A 133 11.85 -40.85 3.97
C ILE A 133 11.14 -40.74 2.61
N SER A 134 10.73 -39.53 2.24
CA SER A 134 10.10 -39.22 0.96
C SER A 134 10.41 -37.79 0.56
N GLU A 135 10.39 -37.52 -0.75
CA GLU A 135 10.53 -36.19 -1.34
C GLU A 135 9.40 -35.96 -2.34
N GLU A 136 8.76 -34.79 -2.27
CA GLU A 136 7.63 -34.42 -3.12
C GLU A 136 7.75 -32.95 -3.54
N THR A 137 7.45 -32.66 -4.80
CA THR A 137 7.36 -31.29 -5.30
C THR A 137 6.01 -30.70 -4.90
N ILE A 138 6.04 -29.48 -4.34
CA ILE A 138 4.83 -28.75 -3.93
C ILE A 138 4.80 -27.37 -4.59
N GLU A 139 3.60 -26.94 -4.98
CA GLU A 139 3.31 -25.55 -5.35
C GLU A 139 2.75 -24.80 -4.14
N HIS A 140 3.24 -23.58 -3.92
CA HIS A 140 2.78 -22.70 -2.85
C HIS A 140 3.25 -21.26 -3.11
N ASP A 141 2.65 -20.32 -2.40
CA ASP A 141 3.00 -18.90 -2.51
C ASP A 141 4.25 -18.56 -1.71
N VAL A 142 5.21 -17.90 -2.36
CA VAL A 142 6.43 -17.37 -1.74
C VAL A 142 6.33 -15.85 -1.65
N GLY A 143 6.47 -15.30 -0.44
CA GLY A 143 6.59 -13.86 -0.26
C GLY A 143 7.84 -13.32 -0.94
N THR A 144 7.69 -12.29 -1.77
CA THR A 144 8.80 -11.65 -2.48
C THR A 144 8.76 -10.13 -2.30
N HIS A 145 9.92 -9.49 -2.40
CA HIS A 145 10.01 -8.04 -2.34
C HIS A 145 9.37 -7.40 -3.58
N GLU A 146 8.42 -6.48 -3.36
CA GLU A 146 7.56 -5.91 -4.41
C GLU A 146 8.32 -5.31 -5.62
N ARG A 147 9.53 -4.78 -5.41
CA ARG A 147 10.28 -4.07 -6.46
C ARG A 147 11.27 -4.94 -7.21
N CYS A 148 11.84 -5.95 -6.55
CA CYS A 148 12.93 -6.76 -7.13
C CYS A 148 12.59 -8.24 -7.27
N GLY A 149 11.47 -8.71 -6.71
CA GLY A 149 11.03 -10.11 -6.82
C GLY A 149 11.84 -11.10 -5.98
N THR A 150 12.85 -10.65 -5.24
CA THR A 150 13.65 -11.54 -4.37
C THR A 150 12.80 -12.07 -3.21
N PRO A 151 12.83 -13.38 -2.91
CA PRO A 151 12.17 -13.95 -1.74
C PRO A 151 12.57 -13.24 -0.45
N ILE A 152 11.59 -13.01 0.43
CA ILE A 152 11.83 -12.35 1.72
C ILE A 152 12.35 -13.33 2.78
N GLU A 153 13.06 -12.80 3.75
CA GLU A 153 13.64 -13.53 4.87
C GLU A 153 13.21 -12.91 6.21
N TYR A 154 12.94 -13.75 7.20
CA TYR A 154 12.64 -13.31 8.56
C TYR A 154 13.95 -13.15 9.33
N LEU A 155 14.21 -11.95 9.84
CA LEU A 155 15.42 -11.63 10.59
C LEU A 155 15.05 -10.92 11.89
N HIS A 156 15.69 -11.33 12.99
CA HIS A 156 15.60 -10.61 14.25
C HIS A 156 16.52 -9.41 14.24
N THR A 157 15.93 -8.21 14.17
CA THR A 157 16.65 -6.94 14.15
C THR A 157 15.92 -5.91 15.00
N ARG A 158 16.66 -4.93 15.55
CA ARG A 158 16.05 -3.75 16.17
C ARG A 158 15.44 -2.89 15.07
N GLN A 159 14.19 -2.46 15.26
CA GLN A 159 13.44 -1.65 14.32
C GLN A 159 12.53 -0.69 15.11
N TRP A 160 12.13 0.40 14.47
CA TRP A 160 11.21 1.38 15.02
C TRP A 160 9.78 1.05 14.61
N PHE A 161 8.87 1.01 15.58
CA PHE A 161 7.47 0.71 15.37
C PHE A 161 6.57 1.82 15.90
N ILE A 162 5.48 2.08 15.18
CA ILE A 162 4.32 2.80 15.70
C ILE A 162 3.31 1.75 16.16
N ARG A 163 2.98 1.76 17.46
CA ARG A 163 2.00 0.87 18.06
C ARG A 163 0.61 1.20 17.53
N VAL A 164 -0.05 0.25 16.87
CA VAL A 164 -1.39 0.41 16.25
C VAL A 164 -2.34 -0.72 16.61
N LEU A 165 -1.85 -1.88 17.02
CA LEU A 165 -2.67 -3.06 17.28
C LEU A 165 -3.66 -2.88 18.44
N ASP A 166 -3.29 -2.07 19.44
CA ASP A 166 -4.13 -1.70 20.58
C ASP A 166 -5.15 -0.59 20.27
N GLN A 167 -5.10 0.00 19.07
CA GLN A 167 -5.96 1.11 18.64
C GLN A 167 -6.95 0.72 17.54
N LYS A 168 -7.16 -0.59 17.29
CA LYS A 168 -8.03 -1.08 16.20
C LYS A 168 -9.43 -0.45 16.20
N GLU A 169 -10.13 -0.43 17.34
CA GLU A 169 -11.48 0.13 17.39
C GLU A 169 -11.49 1.63 17.10
N ARG A 170 -10.54 2.38 17.65
CA ARG A 170 -10.38 3.81 17.40
C ARG A 170 -10.14 4.10 15.91
N LEU A 171 -9.38 3.23 15.23
CA LEU A 171 -9.13 3.32 13.80
C LEU A 171 -10.39 2.99 12.99
N LEU A 172 -11.15 1.96 13.37
CA LEU A 172 -12.44 1.63 12.75
C LEU A 172 -13.43 2.78 12.88
N GLU A 173 -13.58 3.38 14.05
CA GLU A 173 -14.43 4.56 14.27
C GLU A 173 -14.01 5.74 13.40
N ALA A 174 -12.70 6.02 13.30
CA ALA A 174 -12.18 7.06 12.42
C ALA A 174 -12.51 6.78 10.95
N GLY A 175 -12.37 5.53 10.50
CA GLY A 175 -12.78 5.10 9.16
C GLY A 175 -14.27 5.31 8.90
N ARG A 176 -15.13 5.08 9.89
CA ARG A 176 -16.59 5.29 9.82
C ARG A 176 -16.99 6.77 9.81
N LYS A 177 -16.19 7.66 10.41
CA LYS A 177 -16.41 9.13 10.37
C LYS A 177 -16.13 9.75 9.00
N ILE A 178 -15.30 9.12 8.18
CA ILE A 178 -14.97 9.59 6.83
C ILE A 178 -16.08 9.19 5.86
N ARG A 179 -16.50 10.10 4.96
CA ARG A 179 -17.39 9.75 3.83
C ARG A 179 -16.60 9.13 2.70
N TRP A 180 -16.97 7.91 2.29
CA TRP A 180 -16.27 7.15 1.24
C TRP A 180 -17.04 7.21 -0.08
N HIS A 181 -16.34 7.50 -1.17
CA HIS A 181 -16.90 7.52 -2.52
C HIS A 181 -16.13 6.54 -3.41
N PRO A 182 -16.71 5.38 -3.77
CA PRO A 182 -18.03 4.88 -3.38
C PRO A 182 -18.01 4.27 -1.97
N GLU A 183 -19.18 4.20 -1.32
CA GLU A 183 -19.30 3.82 0.10
C GLU A 183 -18.69 2.45 0.41
N HIS A 184 -18.90 1.47 -0.48
CA HIS A 184 -18.42 0.10 -0.27
C HIS A 184 -16.89 -0.02 -0.17
N MET A 185 -16.12 0.99 -0.58
CA MET A 185 -14.65 0.97 -0.42
C MET A 185 -14.22 1.06 1.05
N ARG A 186 -15.08 1.56 1.95
CA ARG A 186 -14.86 1.54 3.41
C ARG A 186 -14.58 0.12 3.92
N ILE A 187 -15.26 -0.89 3.37
CA ILE A 187 -15.12 -2.30 3.77
C ILE A 187 -13.66 -2.77 3.61
N ARG A 188 -12.96 -2.30 2.57
CA ARG A 188 -11.54 -2.66 2.36
C ARG A 188 -10.63 -2.09 3.44
N TYR A 189 -10.96 -0.91 3.96
CA TYR A 189 -10.26 -0.29 5.08
C TYR A 189 -10.57 -1.04 6.39
N GLU A 190 -11.85 -1.27 6.70
CA GLU A 190 -12.26 -1.95 7.94
C GLU A 190 -11.65 -3.35 8.02
N HIS A 191 -11.75 -4.13 6.93
CA HIS A 191 -11.13 -5.45 6.84
C HIS A 191 -9.60 -5.38 7.04
N TRP A 192 -8.92 -4.33 6.57
CA TRP A 192 -7.49 -4.18 6.81
C TRP A 192 -7.18 -3.94 8.29
N VAL A 193 -7.92 -3.07 8.96
CA VAL A 193 -7.74 -2.74 10.38
C VAL A 193 -8.02 -3.95 11.28
N GLU A 194 -9.10 -4.68 11.03
CA GLU A 194 -9.48 -5.88 11.80
C GLU A 194 -8.37 -6.94 11.77
N HIS A 195 -7.75 -7.13 10.60
CA HIS A 195 -6.77 -8.17 10.36
C HIS A 195 -5.30 -7.75 10.56
N LEU A 196 -5.02 -6.54 11.10
CA LEU A 196 -3.64 -6.15 11.42
C LEU A 196 -2.99 -7.19 12.34
N GLN A 197 -1.81 -7.66 11.94
CA GLN A 197 -1.02 -8.68 12.64
C GLN A 197 0.21 -8.11 13.36
N TRP A 198 0.66 -6.91 12.95
CA TRP A 198 1.90 -6.30 13.43
C TRP A 198 1.68 -4.81 13.66
N ASP A 199 2.44 -4.26 14.59
CA ASP A 199 2.62 -2.82 14.68
C ASP A 199 3.34 -2.29 13.44
N TRP A 200 3.17 -1.01 13.16
CA TRP A 200 3.67 -0.43 11.92
C TRP A 200 5.18 -0.19 12.01
N CYS A 201 5.98 -1.04 11.36
CA CYS A 201 7.42 -0.86 11.23
C CYS A 201 7.74 0.34 10.32
N ILE A 202 8.31 1.39 10.90
CA ILE A 202 8.62 2.67 10.24
C ILE A 202 10.10 2.86 9.93
N SER A 203 11.00 1.98 10.35
CA SER A 203 12.42 2.07 10.02
C SER A 203 12.77 1.34 8.73
N ARG A 204 13.72 1.90 7.96
CA ARG A 204 14.24 1.33 6.72
C ARG A 204 15.76 1.50 6.69
N GLN A 205 16.47 0.41 6.42
CA GLN A 205 17.92 0.40 6.24
C GLN A 205 18.26 0.86 4.82
N ARG A 206 18.09 2.17 4.54
CA ARG A 206 18.37 2.80 3.24
C ARG A 206 19.03 4.16 3.44
N TYR A 207 19.78 4.60 2.43
CA TYR A 207 20.47 5.89 2.46
C TYR A 207 19.55 7.09 2.17
N PHE A 208 18.46 6.88 1.43
CA PHE A 208 17.55 7.96 1.03
C PHE A 208 16.25 7.91 1.82
N GLY A 209 16.03 8.91 2.67
CA GLY A 209 14.82 9.09 3.47
C GLY A 209 15.02 10.16 4.53
N VAL A 210 13.98 10.39 5.35
CA VAL A 210 14.08 11.28 6.52
C VAL A 210 14.71 10.49 7.66
N PRO A 211 15.85 10.93 8.24
CA PRO A 211 16.48 10.20 9.34
C PRO A 211 15.62 10.22 10.61
N PHE A 212 15.79 9.21 11.46
CA PHE A 212 15.26 9.29 12.81
C PHE A 212 16.07 10.30 13.61
N PRO A 213 15.46 11.27 14.30
CA PRO A 213 16.20 12.22 15.12
C PRO A 213 16.58 11.57 16.47
N ALA A 214 17.43 10.55 16.43
CA ALA A 214 17.77 9.70 17.57
C ALA A 214 19.24 9.25 17.56
N TRP A 215 19.76 9.00 18.76
CA TRP A 215 21.08 8.43 19.01
C TRP A 215 21.00 7.35 20.09
N ILE A 216 21.93 6.40 20.06
CA ILE A 216 22.09 5.36 21.08
C ILE A 216 23.35 5.66 21.89
N CYS A 217 23.23 5.77 23.21
CA CYS A 217 24.40 5.96 24.07
C CYS A 217 25.31 4.73 24.03
N ARG A 218 26.60 4.90 23.72
CA ARG A 218 27.55 3.76 23.66
C ARG A 218 27.82 3.13 25.02
N ALA A 219 27.67 3.89 26.10
CA ALA A 219 27.98 3.43 27.45
C ALA A 219 26.86 2.57 28.07
N CYS A 220 25.60 2.96 27.90
CA CYS A 220 24.46 2.25 28.53
C CYS A 220 23.44 1.69 27.53
N GLY A 221 23.55 2.00 26.24
CA GLY A 221 22.62 1.52 25.20
C GLY A 221 21.26 2.22 25.16
N GLU A 222 21.07 3.29 25.96
CA GLU A 222 19.81 4.04 26.00
C GLU A 222 19.61 4.88 24.74
N THR A 223 18.37 4.94 24.25
CA THR A 223 18.00 5.76 23.09
C THR A 223 17.68 7.19 23.51
N MET A 224 18.42 8.15 22.96
CA MET A 224 18.20 9.58 23.13
C MET A 224 17.52 10.14 21.89
N LEU A 225 16.38 10.80 22.06
CA LEU A 225 15.68 11.53 21.00
C LEU A 225 16.12 12.99 20.98
N ALA A 226 16.13 13.60 19.79
CA ALA A 226 16.35 15.04 19.67
C ALA A 226 15.21 15.82 20.33
N SER A 227 15.54 16.96 20.93
CA SER A 227 14.53 17.92 21.39
C SER A 227 13.85 18.61 20.21
N LEU A 228 12.65 19.16 20.43
CA LEU A 228 11.94 19.92 19.40
C LEU A 228 12.78 21.10 18.87
N GLU A 229 13.56 21.75 19.74
CA GLU A 229 14.44 22.87 19.39
C GLU A 229 15.63 22.45 18.51
N GLN A 230 16.05 21.19 18.60
CA GLN A 230 17.11 20.64 17.77
C GLN A 230 16.60 20.24 16.37
N LEU A 231 15.27 20.09 16.20
CA LEU A 231 14.69 19.72 14.91
C LEU A 231 14.67 20.89 13.91
N PRO A 232 14.85 20.63 12.61
CA PRO A 232 15.20 19.35 12.00
C PRO A 232 16.70 19.02 12.17
N VAL A 233 17.01 17.74 12.39
CA VAL A 233 18.37 17.27 12.63
C VAL A 233 18.66 15.98 11.87
N ASP A 234 19.91 15.84 11.41
CA ASP A 234 20.46 14.55 10.96
C ASP A 234 21.45 14.05 12.03
N PRO A 235 21.11 12.96 12.75
CA PRO A 235 21.96 12.44 13.81
C PRO A 235 23.33 11.99 13.30
N GLN A 236 23.48 11.67 12.01
CA GLN A 236 24.76 11.22 11.46
C GLN A 236 25.81 12.34 11.38
N THR A 237 25.38 13.60 11.40
CA THR A 237 26.26 14.77 11.28
C THR A 237 26.26 15.66 12.51
N THR A 238 25.43 15.36 13.51
CA THR A 238 25.25 16.18 14.71
C THR A 238 25.15 15.31 15.96
N GLN A 239 25.52 15.87 17.11
CA GLN A 239 25.45 15.20 18.41
C GLN A 239 24.24 15.71 19.22
N PRO A 240 23.76 14.95 20.22
CA PRO A 240 22.77 15.47 21.16
C PRO A 240 23.28 16.70 21.92
N LEU A 241 22.36 17.61 22.26
CA LEU A 241 22.69 18.83 23.02
C LEU A 241 23.06 18.57 24.49
N VAL A 242 22.68 17.41 25.05
CA VAL A 242 22.86 17.06 26.46
C VAL A 242 23.49 15.69 26.61
N ALA A 243 24.17 15.47 27.74
CA ALA A 243 24.71 14.17 28.10
C ALA A 243 23.58 13.15 28.37
N CYS A 244 23.89 11.87 28.21
CA CYS A 244 22.99 10.78 28.59
C CYS A 244 22.73 10.81 30.10
N ALA A 245 21.62 10.22 30.54
CA ALA A 245 21.31 10.05 31.96
C ALA A 245 22.41 9.30 32.74
N CYS A 246 23.21 8.47 32.08
CA CYS A 246 24.39 7.80 32.67
C CYS A 246 25.65 8.68 32.75
N GLY A 247 25.58 9.93 32.29
CA GLY A 247 26.70 10.89 32.25
C GLY A 247 27.58 10.81 31.00
N SER A 248 27.38 9.82 30.12
CA SER A 248 28.14 9.70 28.87
C SER A 248 27.73 10.75 27.85
N THR A 249 28.70 11.28 27.12
CA THR A 249 28.50 12.13 25.93
C THR A 249 28.86 11.40 24.63
N ASP A 250 29.13 10.10 24.71
CA ASP A 250 29.49 9.25 23.57
C ASP A 250 28.26 8.50 23.05
N PHE A 251 27.93 8.77 21.78
CA PHE A 251 26.70 8.34 21.14
C PHE A 251 26.97 7.76 19.74
N GLU A 252 26.19 6.75 19.39
CA GLU A 252 26.06 6.22 18.03
C GLU A 252 24.79 6.79 17.40
N PRO A 253 24.85 7.42 16.22
CA PRO A 253 23.65 7.92 15.56
C PRO A 253 22.77 6.77 15.07
N GLU A 254 21.45 6.95 15.07
CA GLU A 254 20.53 6.02 14.40
C GLU A 254 20.76 6.08 12.88
N PRO A 255 21.24 5.00 12.23
CA PRO A 255 21.51 5.00 10.79
C PRO A 255 20.26 4.81 9.94
N ASP A 256 19.14 4.37 10.52
CA ASP A 256 17.92 4.11 9.77
C ASP A 256 17.23 5.39 9.29
N VAL A 257 16.50 5.28 8.19
CA VAL A 257 15.59 6.32 7.71
C VAL A 257 14.14 5.88 7.85
N MET A 258 13.23 6.84 7.96
CA MET A 258 11.80 6.59 8.04
C MET A 258 11.24 6.06 6.73
N ASP A 259 10.29 5.15 6.85
CA ASP A 259 9.46 4.64 5.76
C ASP A 259 8.79 5.77 4.99
N THR A 260 8.72 5.67 3.67
CA THR A 260 8.08 6.68 2.82
C THR A 260 6.60 6.86 3.18
N TRP A 261 5.94 5.81 3.67
CA TRP A 261 4.58 5.93 4.18
C TRP A 261 4.50 6.66 5.52
N ALA A 262 5.54 6.60 6.35
CA ALA A 262 5.60 7.31 7.62
C ALA A 262 5.73 8.82 7.44
N THR A 263 6.40 9.25 6.37
CA THR A 263 6.54 10.67 6.02
C THR A 263 5.34 11.18 5.22
N SER A 264 4.92 10.46 4.17
CA SER A 264 3.78 10.86 3.32
C SER A 264 2.43 10.82 4.04
N SER A 265 2.28 10.03 5.10
CA SER A 265 1.08 10.05 5.95
C SER A 265 0.89 11.37 6.70
N CYS A 266 1.93 12.20 6.82
CA CYS A 266 1.81 13.53 7.39
C CYS A 266 1.26 14.57 6.41
N THR A 267 0.90 14.18 5.17
CA THR A 267 0.47 15.11 4.10
C THR A 267 -0.58 16.15 4.56
N PRO A 268 -1.69 15.80 5.23
CA PRO A 268 -2.67 16.78 5.69
C PRO A 268 -2.10 17.83 6.65
N MET A 269 -1.18 17.42 7.52
CA MET A 269 -0.47 18.32 8.44
C MET A 269 0.54 19.21 7.71
N ILE A 270 1.24 18.66 6.71
CA ILE A 270 2.22 19.40 5.91
C ILE A 270 1.54 20.49 5.07
N ILE A 271 0.50 20.13 4.30
CA ILE A 271 -0.25 21.11 3.48
C ILE A 271 -1.00 22.13 4.34
N GLY A 272 -1.45 21.68 5.52
CA GLY A 272 -2.09 22.53 6.53
C GLY A 272 -1.10 23.33 7.36
N ARG A 273 0.21 23.28 7.11
CA ARG A 273 1.24 24.04 7.83
C ARG A 273 1.16 23.89 9.35
N TRP A 274 0.95 22.66 9.82
CA TRP A 274 0.66 22.36 11.23
C TRP A 274 1.65 22.97 12.23
N ILE A 275 2.95 22.96 11.91
CA ILE A 275 4.00 23.51 12.77
C ILE A 275 4.21 25.01 12.52
N ASP A 276 4.24 25.43 11.26
CA ASP A 276 4.64 26.79 10.88
C ASP A 276 3.52 27.83 11.02
N ASP A 277 2.25 27.41 10.88
CA ASP A 277 1.08 28.30 10.92
C ASP A 277 -0.15 27.59 11.54
N PRO A 278 -0.25 27.59 12.89
CA PRO A 278 -1.37 26.94 13.60
C PRO A 278 -2.74 27.56 13.28
N ALA A 279 -2.80 28.84 12.93
CA ALA A 279 -4.05 29.51 12.58
C ALA A 279 -4.56 29.03 11.22
N TRP A 280 -3.66 28.91 10.23
CA TRP A 280 -3.96 28.29 8.95
C TRP A 280 -4.37 26.83 9.14
N PHE A 281 -3.63 26.06 9.96
CA PHE A 281 -3.95 24.67 10.23
C PHE A 281 -5.36 24.50 10.78
N ALA A 282 -5.76 25.29 11.79
CA ALA A 282 -7.09 25.22 12.39
C ALA A 282 -8.23 25.52 11.41
N GLN A 283 -7.99 26.31 10.36
CA GLN A 283 -8.98 26.63 9.34
C GLN A 283 -9.08 25.55 8.25
N HIS A 284 -7.99 24.84 7.96
CA HIS A 284 -7.88 23.94 6.81
C HIS A 284 -7.86 22.46 7.18
N PHE A 285 -7.74 22.13 8.46
CA PHE A 285 -7.79 20.76 8.97
C PHE A 285 -9.13 20.49 9.71
N PRO A 286 -9.78 19.34 9.48
CA PRO A 286 -9.42 18.28 8.53
C PRO A 286 -9.64 18.71 7.07
N ALA A 287 -8.87 18.13 6.14
CA ALA A 287 -9.01 18.44 4.72
C ALA A 287 -10.40 18.05 4.18
N SER A 288 -10.87 18.72 3.12
CA SER A 288 -12.22 18.45 2.60
C SER A 288 -12.32 17.10 1.87
N LEU A 289 -11.45 16.88 0.88
CA LEU A 289 -11.51 15.72 -0.01
C LEU A 289 -10.12 15.10 -0.22
N ARG A 290 -10.06 13.77 -0.19
CA ARG A 290 -8.87 12.99 -0.53
C ARG A 290 -9.12 12.11 -1.77
N PRO A 291 -8.66 12.51 -2.97
CA PRO A 291 -8.69 11.63 -4.15
C PRO A 291 -7.52 10.65 -4.13
N GLN A 292 -7.76 9.36 -4.37
CA GLN A 292 -6.72 8.35 -4.52
C GLN A 292 -7.23 7.05 -5.16
N ALA A 293 -6.34 6.17 -5.58
CA ALA A 293 -6.71 4.83 -6.03
C ALA A 293 -6.93 3.84 -4.86
N HIS A 294 -7.62 2.75 -5.16
CA HIS A 294 -7.99 1.73 -4.18
C HIS A 294 -6.82 0.87 -3.66
N ASP A 295 -5.69 0.83 -4.36
CA ASP A 295 -4.51 0.05 -3.97
C ASP A 295 -3.79 0.63 -2.74
N ILE A 296 -3.83 1.96 -2.58
CA ILE A 296 -3.22 2.68 -1.46
C ILE A 296 -4.19 2.96 -0.30
N ILE A 297 -5.29 2.20 -0.19
CA ILE A 297 -6.17 2.23 0.99
C ILE A 297 -5.44 1.67 2.22
N ARG A 298 -4.78 0.52 2.06
CA ARG A 298 -4.07 -0.21 3.13
C ARG A 298 -2.73 0.41 3.52
N THR A 299 -2.23 1.32 2.68
CA THR A 299 -1.00 2.06 2.93
C THR A 299 -1.33 3.51 3.23
N TRP A 300 -1.35 4.39 2.22
CA TRP A 300 -1.40 5.83 2.43
C TRP A 300 -2.63 6.29 3.22
N ALA A 301 -3.84 5.83 2.86
CA ALA A 301 -5.04 6.23 3.60
C ALA A 301 -4.99 5.74 5.06
N PHE A 302 -4.73 4.46 5.27
CA PHE A 302 -4.60 3.88 6.60
C PHE A 302 -3.57 4.61 7.47
N TYR A 303 -2.34 4.76 6.97
CA TYR A 303 -1.26 5.40 7.72
C TYR A 303 -1.52 6.89 7.98
N THR A 304 -2.18 7.59 7.06
CA THR A 304 -2.58 8.98 7.30
C THR A 304 -3.65 9.08 8.38
N ILE A 305 -4.62 8.17 8.41
CA ILE A 305 -5.62 8.10 9.50
C ILE A 305 -4.93 7.85 10.84
N VAL A 306 -4.00 6.88 10.91
CA VAL A 306 -3.20 6.60 12.11
C VAL A 306 -2.47 7.85 12.60
N LYS A 307 -1.67 8.48 11.74
CA LYS A 307 -0.90 9.68 12.09
C LYS A 307 -1.79 10.84 12.51
N SER A 308 -2.88 11.07 11.78
CA SER A 308 -3.84 12.13 12.08
C SER A 308 -4.43 11.96 13.48
N LEU A 309 -4.90 10.76 13.82
CA LEU A 309 -5.43 10.49 15.14
C LEU A 309 -4.39 10.70 16.25
N TYR A 310 -3.15 10.25 16.05
CA TYR A 310 -2.12 10.37 17.09
C TYR A 310 -1.64 11.80 17.30
N HIS A 311 -1.62 12.61 16.24
CA HIS A 311 -1.17 14.00 16.33
C HIS A 311 -2.28 14.99 16.68
N THR A 312 -3.53 14.72 16.28
CA THR A 312 -4.62 15.71 16.32
C THR A 312 -5.89 15.20 17.00
N ASN A 313 -5.99 13.90 17.28
CA ASN A 313 -7.21 13.23 17.72
C ASN A 313 -8.42 13.34 16.76
N ASP A 314 -8.21 13.74 15.50
CA ASP A 314 -9.25 13.85 14.49
C ASP A 314 -8.88 13.14 13.18
N ILE A 315 -9.87 12.93 12.31
CA ILE A 315 -9.72 12.35 10.98
C ILE A 315 -8.93 13.29 10.06
N PRO A 316 -8.15 12.78 9.09
CA PRO A 316 -7.32 13.64 8.24
C PRO A 316 -8.11 14.39 7.16
N TRP A 317 -9.27 13.87 6.79
CA TRP A 317 -10.18 14.44 5.79
C TRP A 317 -11.63 14.07 6.08
N ARG A 318 -12.56 14.89 5.60
CA ARG A 318 -14.01 14.64 5.71
C ARG A 318 -14.47 13.58 4.70
N GLU A 319 -13.91 13.61 3.49
CA GLU A 319 -14.32 12.76 2.38
C GLU A 319 -13.12 12.12 1.69
N VAL A 320 -13.27 10.88 1.21
CA VAL A 320 -12.27 10.18 0.40
C VAL A 320 -12.92 9.67 -0.88
N MET A 321 -12.36 10.06 -2.02
CA MET A 321 -12.81 9.60 -3.35
C MET A 321 -11.81 8.59 -3.87
N ILE A 322 -12.28 7.35 -4.02
CA ILE A 322 -11.50 6.21 -4.44
C ILE A 322 -11.70 6.00 -5.94
N SER A 323 -10.61 5.94 -6.69
CA SER A 323 -10.59 5.59 -8.11
C SER A 323 -10.12 4.15 -8.35
N GLY A 324 -10.43 3.61 -9.53
CA GLY A 324 -9.69 2.49 -10.08
C GLY A 324 -8.33 2.88 -10.65
N HIS A 325 -7.69 1.93 -11.31
CA HIS A 325 -6.51 2.14 -12.13
C HIS A 325 -6.89 2.55 -13.57
N GLY A 326 -6.02 3.35 -14.18
CA GLY A 326 -5.94 3.41 -15.64
C GLY A 326 -5.38 2.08 -16.16
N LEU A 327 -6.10 1.43 -17.07
CA LEU A 327 -5.64 0.22 -17.73
C LEU A 327 -5.25 0.52 -19.17
N SER A 328 -4.43 -0.35 -19.74
CA SER A 328 -4.16 -0.41 -21.17
C SER A 328 -5.45 -0.60 -21.98
N ALA A 329 -5.39 -0.36 -23.29
CA ALA A 329 -6.51 -0.68 -24.18
C ALA A 329 -6.92 -2.16 -24.05
N ASP A 330 -5.95 -3.04 -23.84
CA ASP A 330 -6.10 -4.49 -23.60
C ASP A 330 -6.42 -4.85 -22.13
N ARG A 331 -6.79 -3.88 -21.28
CA ARG A 331 -7.17 -4.05 -19.87
C ARG A 331 -6.08 -4.60 -18.95
N ARG A 332 -4.81 -4.34 -19.25
CA ARG A 332 -3.67 -4.64 -18.37
C ARG A 332 -3.32 -3.42 -17.53
N LYS A 333 -2.82 -3.63 -16.30
CA LYS A 333 -2.39 -2.52 -15.44
C LYS A 333 -1.23 -1.77 -16.09
N LEU A 334 -1.34 -0.45 -16.18
CA LEU A 334 -0.23 0.42 -16.58
C LEU A 334 0.78 0.51 -15.43
N SER A 335 2.01 0.08 -15.67
CA SER A 335 3.10 0.17 -14.70
C SER A 335 4.42 0.35 -15.39
N LYS A 336 5.26 1.26 -14.89
CA LYS A 336 6.62 1.51 -15.39
C LYS A 336 7.52 0.27 -15.45
N SER A 337 7.21 -0.76 -14.67
CA SER A 337 8.00 -1.99 -14.53
C SER A 337 7.55 -3.14 -15.44
N LYS A 338 6.45 -3.02 -16.19
CA LYS A 338 5.98 -4.06 -17.12
C LYS A 338 6.13 -3.55 -18.56
N GLU A 339 6.51 -4.45 -19.47
CA GLU A 339 6.92 -4.24 -20.87
C GLU A 339 5.87 -3.62 -21.83
N HIS A 340 4.89 -2.89 -21.33
CA HIS A 340 3.95 -2.13 -22.14
C HIS A 340 4.22 -0.65 -21.95
N ASN A 341 5.23 -0.16 -22.68
CA ASN A 341 5.36 1.26 -23.00
C ASN A 341 4.17 1.66 -23.91
N GLU A 342 2.98 1.72 -23.33
CA GLU A 342 1.91 2.50 -23.93
C GLU A 342 2.34 3.98 -23.97
N VAL A 343 1.84 4.68 -25.00
CA VAL A 343 1.97 6.13 -25.20
C VAL A 343 1.70 6.83 -23.87
N GLY A 344 2.72 7.50 -23.33
CA GLY A 344 2.61 8.20 -22.05
C GLY A 344 1.61 9.36 -22.11
N PRO A 345 1.11 9.86 -20.97
CA PRO A 345 0.14 10.95 -20.97
C PRO A 345 0.63 12.20 -21.71
N MET A 346 1.93 12.50 -21.63
CA MET A 346 2.53 13.62 -22.37
C MET A 346 2.44 13.44 -23.88
N GLU A 347 2.75 12.24 -24.38
CA GLU A 347 2.70 11.95 -25.81
C GLU A 347 1.25 11.95 -26.34
N ILE A 348 0.27 11.49 -25.54
CA ILE A 348 -1.15 11.64 -25.87
C ILE A 348 -1.54 13.12 -25.92
N MET A 349 -1.11 13.91 -24.93
CA MET A 349 -1.40 15.35 -24.88
C MET A 349 -0.83 16.09 -26.08
N GLU A 350 0.40 15.75 -26.52
CA GLU A 350 1.03 16.32 -27.71
C GLU A 350 0.29 15.93 -29.00
N LYS A 351 -0.16 14.67 -29.11
CA LYS A 351 -0.86 14.16 -30.29
C LYS A 351 -2.32 14.62 -30.40
N GLU A 352 -3.03 14.72 -29.28
CA GLU A 352 -4.49 14.86 -29.25
C GLU A 352 -5.01 16.10 -28.52
N SER A 353 -4.25 16.67 -27.59
CA SER A 353 -4.59 17.73 -26.60
C SER A 353 -4.87 17.24 -25.16
N ALA A 354 -4.62 18.13 -24.20
CA ALA A 354 -4.94 17.93 -22.79
C ALA A 354 -6.44 17.70 -22.55
N ASP A 355 -7.30 18.41 -23.27
CA ASP A 355 -8.75 18.30 -23.10
C ASP A 355 -9.30 16.99 -23.65
N ALA A 356 -8.72 16.46 -24.74
CA ALA A 356 -9.05 15.13 -25.24
C ALA A 356 -8.73 14.03 -24.20
N LEU A 357 -7.56 14.13 -23.56
CA LEU A 357 -7.17 13.21 -22.48
C LEU A 357 -8.05 13.36 -21.24
N ARG A 358 -8.36 14.60 -20.82
CA ARG A 358 -9.27 14.87 -19.70
C ARG A 358 -10.68 14.36 -19.98
N TYR A 359 -11.18 14.54 -21.20
CA TYR A 359 -12.47 14.00 -21.61
C TYR A 359 -12.50 12.47 -21.45
N TRP A 360 -11.46 11.77 -21.87
CA TRP A 360 -11.34 10.34 -21.58
C TRP A 360 -11.33 10.04 -20.06
N ALA A 361 -10.57 10.79 -19.26
CA ALA A 361 -10.50 10.56 -17.82
C ALA A 361 -11.87 10.68 -17.12
N THR A 362 -12.74 11.57 -17.60
CA THR A 362 -14.11 11.69 -17.08
C THR A 362 -15.03 10.52 -17.41
N THR A 363 -14.60 9.58 -18.25
CA THR A 363 -15.32 8.32 -18.51
C THR A 363 -15.14 7.29 -17.39
N GLY A 364 -14.15 7.48 -16.52
CA GLY A 364 -13.91 6.60 -15.39
C GLY A 364 -14.91 6.81 -14.26
N ARG A 365 -15.22 5.75 -13.51
CA ARG A 365 -16.14 5.81 -12.37
C ARG A 365 -15.39 5.61 -11.06
N THR A 366 -15.93 6.16 -9.97
CA THR A 366 -15.37 5.95 -8.65
C THR A 366 -15.36 4.44 -8.33
N GLY A 367 -14.24 3.97 -7.80
CA GLY A 367 -13.98 2.57 -7.46
C GLY A 367 -13.81 1.59 -8.62
N ALA A 368 -13.90 2.04 -9.88
CA ALA A 368 -13.82 1.17 -11.06
C ALA A 368 -12.58 1.47 -11.92
N ASP A 369 -11.91 0.42 -12.38
CA ASP A 369 -10.81 0.52 -13.33
C ASP A 369 -11.32 0.99 -14.70
N SER A 370 -10.51 1.80 -15.38
CA SER A 370 -10.90 2.47 -16.62
C SER A 370 -9.84 2.24 -17.69
N PRO A 371 -10.15 1.48 -18.76
CA PRO A 371 -9.22 1.28 -19.86
C PRO A 371 -9.05 2.55 -20.69
N LEU A 372 -7.82 2.78 -21.15
CA LEU A 372 -7.53 3.81 -22.13
C LEU A 372 -8.29 3.50 -23.42
N SER A 373 -9.10 4.45 -23.89
CA SER A 373 -9.89 4.29 -25.11
C SER A 373 -9.48 5.37 -26.11
N PRO A 374 -8.76 5.00 -27.19
CA PRO A 374 -8.45 5.90 -28.29
C PRO A 374 -9.70 6.53 -28.91
N GLU A 375 -10.82 5.79 -28.92
CA GLU A 375 -12.11 6.29 -29.41
C GLU A 375 -12.66 7.43 -28.53
N ASN A 376 -12.58 7.28 -27.20
CA ASN A 376 -13.01 8.34 -26.27
C ASN A 376 -12.09 9.56 -26.35
N ILE A 377 -10.77 9.36 -26.53
CA ILE A 377 -9.83 10.46 -26.75
C ILE A 377 -10.18 11.21 -28.04
N ALA A 378 -10.41 10.48 -29.15
CA ALA A 378 -10.83 11.07 -30.41
C ALA A 378 -12.18 11.80 -30.30
N THR A 379 -13.09 11.29 -29.46
CA THR A 379 -14.37 11.96 -29.13
C THR A 379 -14.12 13.28 -28.40
N GLY A 380 -13.23 13.28 -27.41
CA GLY A 380 -12.81 14.51 -26.72
C GLY A 380 -12.23 15.55 -27.67
N ARG A 381 -11.36 15.13 -28.61
CA ARG A 381 -10.85 16.02 -29.66
C ARG A 381 -11.98 16.60 -30.52
N ARG A 382 -12.93 15.77 -30.97
CA ARG A 382 -14.10 16.24 -31.74
C ARG A 382 -14.94 17.24 -30.95
N LEU A 383 -15.12 17.02 -29.64
CA LEU A 383 -15.81 17.95 -28.76
C LEU A 383 -15.11 19.31 -28.73
N VAL A 384 -13.79 19.35 -28.53
CA VAL A 384 -13.01 20.61 -28.53
C VAL A 384 -13.19 21.35 -29.86
N THR A 385 -13.07 20.67 -30.99
CA THR A 385 -13.30 21.28 -32.31
C THR A 385 -14.72 21.81 -32.46
N LYS A 386 -15.74 21.08 -31.99
CA LYS A 386 -17.13 21.53 -32.06
C LYS A 386 -17.39 22.72 -31.14
N LEU A 387 -16.83 22.74 -29.94
CA LEU A 387 -16.88 23.88 -29.02
C LEU A 387 -16.28 25.12 -29.65
N TRP A 388 -15.11 24.99 -30.29
CA TRP A 388 -14.47 26.07 -31.02
C TRP A 388 -15.38 26.60 -32.15
N ASN A 389 -15.90 25.72 -32.99
CA ASN A 389 -16.75 26.09 -34.12
C ASN A 389 -18.06 26.77 -33.66
N ALA A 390 -18.72 26.23 -32.64
CA ALA A 390 -19.94 26.80 -32.07
C ALA A 390 -19.67 28.20 -31.46
N SER A 391 -18.56 28.34 -30.74
CA SER A 391 -18.15 29.61 -30.12
C SER A 391 -17.81 30.67 -31.16
N ARG A 392 -17.01 30.33 -32.19
CA ARG A 392 -16.67 31.23 -33.30
C ARG A 392 -17.91 31.66 -34.09
N PHE A 393 -18.85 30.74 -34.32
CA PHE A 393 -20.14 31.08 -34.93
C PHE A 393 -20.86 32.13 -34.09
N ALA A 394 -21.07 31.89 -32.79
CA ALA A 394 -21.75 32.81 -31.89
C ALA A 394 -21.06 34.18 -31.81
N GLU A 395 -19.74 34.21 -31.60
CA GLU A 395 -18.93 35.43 -31.51
C GLU A 395 -19.08 36.33 -32.74
N SER A 396 -19.02 35.74 -33.95
CA SER A 396 -19.18 36.51 -35.20
C SER A 396 -20.54 37.20 -35.34
N ARG A 397 -21.56 36.73 -34.61
CA ARG A 397 -22.91 37.30 -34.62
C ARG A 397 -23.10 38.28 -33.46
N LEU A 398 -22.47 38.02 -32.32
CA LEU A 398 -22.48 38.89 -31.15
C LEU A 398 -21.64 40.17 -31.34
N ALA A 399 -20.65 40.18 -32.26
CA ALA A 399 -19.85 41.37 -32.56
C ALA A 399 -20.69 42.58 -33.03
N ARG A 400 -21.91 42.34 -33.57
CA ARG A 400 -22.85 43.39 -33.99
C ARG A 400 -23.86 43.76 -32.90
N PHE A 401 -23.82 43.07 -31.76
CA PHE A 401 -24.74 43.24 -30.65
C PHE A 401 -24.12 44.18 -29.61
N THR A 402 -24.61 45.42 -29.54
CA THR A 402 -24.04 46.48 -28.69
C THR A 402 -24.78 46.69 -27.37
N ASN A 403 -25.88 45.98 -27.11
CA ASN A 403 -26.80 46.36 -26.05
C ASN A 403 -27.10 45.22 -25.06
N GLY A 404 -26.79 45.41 -23.77
CA GLY A 404 -27.09 44.47 -22.68
C GLY A 404 -28.58 44.37 -22.31
N ALA A 405 -29.48 44.88 -23.16
CA ALA A 405 -30.92 44.79 -22.95
C ALA A 405 -31.41 43.39 -23.34
N HIS A 406 -31.94 42.65 -22.37
CA HIS A 406 -32.62 41.40 -22.63
C HIS A 406 -33.84 41.64 -23.55
N PRO A 407 -34.09 40.76 -24.53
CA PRO A 407 -35.28 40.89 -25.38
C PRO A 407 -36.54 40.85 -24.50
N ALA A 408 -37.45 41.80 -24.72
CA ALA A 408 -38.70 41.91 -23.95
C ALA A 408 -39.59 40.66 -24.09
N VAL A 409 -39.45 39.92 -25.19
CA VAL A 409 -40.16 38.67 -25.45
C VAL A 409 -39.20 37.64 -26.05
N LEU A 410 -39.06 36.50 -25.38
CA LEU A 410 -38.35 35.32 -25.90
C LEU A 410 -39.28 34.48 -26.79
N LEU A 411 -38.78 34.00 -27.92
CA LEU A 411 -39.51 33.06 -28.78
C LEU A 411 -39.62 31.69 -28.11
N PRO A 412 -40.61 30.84 -28.49
CA PRO A 412 -40.78 29.52 -27.90
C PRO A 412 -39.52 28.64 -27.94
N THR A 413 -38.73 28.72 -29.01
CA THR A 413 -37.44 28.00 -29.13
C THR A 413 -36.39 28.47 -28.14
N ASP A 414 -36.37 29.76 -27.83
CA ASP A 414 -35.36 30.37 -26.96
C ASP A 414 -35.71 30.02 -25.51
N ARG A 415 -37.01 30.08 -25.18
CA ARG A 415 -37.55 29.57 -23.91
C ARG A 415 -37.28 28.08 -23.76
N TRP A 416 -37.45 27.28 -24.82
CA TRP A 416 -37.13 25.86 -24.82
C TRP A 416 -35.65 25.63 -24.51
N LEU A 417 -34.73 26.26 -25.24
CA LEU A 417 -33.30 26.08 -25.00
C LEU A 417 -32.92 26.51 -23.57
N LEU A 418 -33.39 27.67 -23.09
CA LEU A 418 -33.10 28.13 -21.72
C LEU A 418 -33.65 27.16 -20.67
N SER A 419 -34.84 26.58 -20.89
CA SER A 419 -35.39 25.53 -20.03
C SER A 419 -34.57 24.24 -20.07
N ARG A 420 -34.01 23.87 -21.24
CA ARG A 420 -33.09 22.73 -21.36
C ARG A 420 -31.79 23.01 -20.63
N LEU A 421 -31.20 24.19 -20.82
CA LEU A 421 -29.98 24.63 -20.14
C LEU A 421 -30.15 24.64 -18.62
N ALA A 422 -31.24 25.20 -18.10
CA ALA A 422 -31.51 25.22 -16.67
C ALA A 422 -31.59 23.81 -16.07
N ARG A 423 -32.21 22.86 -16.80
CA ARG A 423 -32.25 21.44 -16.40
C ARG A 423 -30.86 20.81 -16.43
N THR A 424 -30.10 21.03 -17.49
CA THR A 424 -28.72 20.55 -17.64
C THR A 424 -27.81 21.06 -16.52
N ILE A 425 -27.91 22.34 -16.17
CA ILE A 425 -27.14 22.91 -15.05
C ILE A 425 -27.52 22.20 -13.76
N ALA A 426 -28.82 22.10 -13.45
CA ALA A 426 -29.28 21.48 -12.21
C ALA A 426 -28.86 20.00 -12.10
N GLY A 427 -29.03 19.22 -13.16
CA GLY A 427 -28.65 17.81 -13.17
C GLY A 427 -27.14 17.60 -13.12
N ALA A 428 -26.37 18.31 -13.95
CA ALA A 428 -24.91 18.18 -13.96
C ALA A 428 -24.29 18.62 -12.63
N THR A 429 -24.79 19.70 -12.00
CA THR A 429 -24.37 20.11 -10.66
C THR A 429 -24.68 19.01 -9.63
N ALA A 430 -25.89 18.45 -9.63
CA ALA A 430 -26.26 17.41 -8.68
C ALA A 430 -25.42 16.13 -8.82
N GLU A 431 -24.96 15.79 -10.03
CA GLU A 431 -24.04 14.66 -10.26
C GLU A 431 -22.61 15.01 -9.84
N LEU A 432 -22.13 16.23 -10.11
CA LEU A 432 -20.82 16.70 -9.65
C LEU A 432 -20.71 16.76 -8.12
N ASP A 433 -21.77 17.20 -7.43
CA ASP A 433 -21.83 17.22 -5.96
C ASP A 433 -21.77 15.80 -5.35
N ARG A 434 -22.12 14.78 -6.14
CA ARG A 434 -22.00 13.35 -5.78
C ARG A 434 -20.71 12.71 -6.26
N TYR A 435 -19.80 13.49 -6.87
CA TYR A 435 -18.58 13.03 -7.53
C TYR A 435 -18.81 12.10 -8.73
N GLU A 436 -20.01 12.08 -9.31
CA GLU A 436 -20.39 11.29 -10.49
C GLU A 436 -20.12 12.08 -11.78
N TYR A 437 -18.85 12.43 -12.00
CA TYR A 437 -18.42 13.28 -13.12
C TYR A 437 -18.69 12.64 -14.51
N THR A 438 -18.80 11.32 -14.61
CA THR A 438 -19.23 10.66 -15.85
C THR A 438 -20.69 10.97 -16.19
N ALA A 439 -21.58 10.94 -15.19
CA ALA A 439 -23.00 11.25 -15.36
C ALA A 439 -23.20 12.73 -15.68
N ALA A 440 -22.51 13.61 -14.95
CA ALA A 440 -22.51 15.05 -15.22
C ALA A 440 -22.08 15.37 -16.66
N ARG A 441 -20.98 14.76 -17.14
CA ARG A 441 -20.55 14.91 -18.53
C ARG A 441 -21.60 14.45 -19.52
N ALA A 442 -22.22 13.29 -19.30
CA ALA A 442 -23.22 12.76 -20.23
C ALA A 442 -24.43 13.71 -20.39
N GLU A 443 -24.79 14.43 -19.34
CA GLU A 443 -25.84 15.46 -19.39
C GLU A 443 -25.39 16.70 -20.16
N ILE A 444 -24.17 17.18 -19.90
CA ILE A 444 -23.57 18.32 -20.60
C ILE A 444 -23.40 18.02 -22.10
N ASP A 445 -22.88 16.84 -22.44
CA ASP A 445 -22.65 16.42 -23.83
C ASP A 445 -23.98 16.35 -24.59
N ARG A 446 -25.04 15.81 -23.97
CA ARG A 446 -26.36 15.73 -24.61
C ARG A 446 -26.91 17.12 -24.93
N PHE A 447 -26.82 18.05 -23.98
CA PHE A 447 -27.25 19.43 -24.20
C PHE A 447 -26.42 20.11 -25.30
N PHE A 448 -25.10 20.01 -25.20
CA PHE A 448 -24.20 20.70 -26.11
C PHE A 448 -24.35 20.21 -27.56
N TRP A 449 -24.36 18.90 -27.79
CA TRP A 449 -24.47 18.33 -29.13
C TRP A 449 -25.90 18.42 -29.65
N SER A 450 -26.86 17.82 -28.94
CA SER A 450 -28.22 17.66 -29.46
C SER A 450 -29.04 18.94 -29.34
N ASP A 451 -29.15 19.51 -28.13
CA ASP A 451 -30.06 20.64 -27.91
C ASP A 451 -29.50 21.94 -28.50
N LEU A 452 -28.23 22.24 -28.25
CA LEU A 452 -27.59 23.49 -28.69
C LEU A 452 -27.12 23.40 -30.14
N CYS A 453 -26.18 22.50 -30.46
CA CYS A 453 -25.53 22.52 -31.76
C CYS A 453 -26.42 22.04 -32.90
N ASP A 454 -27.01 20.85 -32.77
CA ASP A 454 -27.73 20.21 -33.88
C ASP A 454 -29.14 20.78 -34.09
N ASN A 455 -29.74 21.34 -33.03
CA ASN A 455 -31.08 21.93 -33.09
C ASN A 455 -31.05 23.45 -32.98
N TYR A 456 -30.70 24.02 -31.82
CA TYR A 456 -30.91 25.46 -31.60
C TYR A 456 -30.09 26.34 -32.54
N LEU A 457 -28.80 26.07 -32.72
CA LEU A 457 -27.96 26.86 -33.63
C LEU A 457 -28.47 26.77 -35.08
N GLU A 458 -28.91 25.60 -35.54
CA GLU A 458 -29.48 25.44 -36.88
C GLU A 458 -30.80 26.22 -37.04
N LEU A 459 -31.70 26.14 -36.06
CA LEU A 459 -32.94 26.92 -36.05
C LEU A 459 -32.68 28.43 -35.98
N ALA A 460 -31.66 28.84 -35.23
CA ALA A 460 -31.28 30.25 -35.07
C ALA A 460 -30.64 30.83 -36.33
N LYS A 461 -29.92 30.03 -37.14
CA LYS A 461 -29.30 30.50 -38.40
C LYS A 461 -30.31 31.17 -39.34
N ALA A 462 -31.52 30.61 -39.46
CA ALA A 462 -32.56 31.20 -40.32
C ALA A 462 -32.90 32.64 -39.90
N ARG A 463 -32.88 32.94 -38.61
CA ARG A 463 -33.14 34.28 -38.05
C ARG A 463 -31.92 35.18 -38.18
N LEU A 464 -30.74 34.63 -37.86
CA LEU A 464 -29.48 35.38 -37.91
C LEU A 464 -29.05 35.72 -39.35
N TYR A 465 -29.62 35.07 -40.36
CA TYR A 465 -29.35 35.30 -41.79
C TYR A 465 -30.43 36.08 -42.52
N SER A 466 -31.61 36.31 -41.93
CA SER A 466 -32.59 37.23 -42.50
C SER A 466 -32.14 38.68 -42.31
N GLU A 467 -32.20 39.50 -43.36
CA GLU A 467 -31.77 40.92 -43.32
C GLU A 467 -32.64 41.82 -42.40
N ALA A 468 -33.80 41.32 -41.98
CA ALA A 468 -34.52 41.84 -40.82
C ALA A 468 -34.07 41.02 -39.60
N GLY A 469 -33.19 41.61 -38.79
CA GLY A 469 -32.49 40.94 -37.68
C GLY A 469 -33.37 40.36 -36.59
#